data_AF-A0A9P0ZZ87-F1
#
_entry.id   AF-A0A9P0ZZ87-F1
#
_cell.length_a   1.000
_cell.length_b   1.000
_cell.length_c   1.000
_cell.angle_alpha   90.00
_cell.angle_beta   90.00
_cell.angle_gamma   90.00
#
_symmetry.space_group_name_H-M   'P 1'
#
loop_
_entity.id
_entity.type
_entity.pdbx_description
1 polymer ?
#
loop_
_entity_poly.entity_id
_entity_poly.type
_entity_poly.pdbx_seq_one_letter_code
_entity_poly.pdbx_strand_id
1 'polypeptide(L)'
;MYVIADAVGSFVQWPARLVIFEGEEPQFQQKKKEMKKKQTPFVERDPPKVTVAPSICPLVSESILDTLTDDVLELHEALQWFELENCKFSVHLSTDVFCFQEDRPFGATIDRDELSRFLEGDSLEICIIQTFMVCLKEKLVELGRDDIGFLCPHLCSSEHYKLDKKGTMTYLKHALIKSFEKSFIFLPYHEG
;
A
#
# COMPACT_ATOMS: atom_id res chain seq x y z
N MET A 1 24.76 -8.55 3.44
CA MET A 1 24.85 -7.10 3.18
C MET A 1 24.13 -6.91 1.86
N TYR A 2 22.87 -6.46 1.91
CA TYR A 2 22.05 -6.32 0.69
C TYR A 2 22.42 -5.01 0.00
N VAL A 3 22.67 -5.09 -1.30
CA VAL A 3 22.98 -3.95 -2.15
C VAL A 3 21.67 -3.47 -2.80
N ILE A 4 21.56 -2.19 -3.19
CA ILE A 4 20.35 -1.66 -3.87
C ILE A 4 19.96 -2.49 -5.11
N ALA A 5 20.91 -3.16 -5.74
CA ALA A 5 20.66 -4.10 -6.84
C ALA A 5 19.75 -5.28 -6.44
N ASP A 6 19.78 -5.69 -5.16
CA ASP A 6 18.95 -6.77 -4.61
C ASP A 6 17.51 -6.32 -4.31
N ALA A 7 17.22 -5.01 -4.39
CA ALA A 7 15.88 -4.45 -4.20
C ALA A 7 15.06 -4.41 -5.51
N VAL A 8 15.68 -4.71 -6.65
CA VAL A 8 15.02 -4.83 -7.96
C VAL A 8 14.19 -6.11 -7.95
N GLY A 9 12.86 -5.98 -8.04
CA GLY A 9 11.92 -7.10 -7.83
C GLY A 9 11.46 -7.28 -6.37
N SER A 10 11.60 -6.27 -5.52
CA SER A 10 10.93 -6.22 -4.20
C SER A 10 9.85 -5.13 -4.19
N PHE A 11 8.92 -5.20 -3.23
CA PHE A 11 7.73 -4.34 -3.01
C PHE A 11 7.94 -2.81 -3.00
N VAL A 12 9.13 -2.30 -3.31
CA VAL A 12 9.53 -0.89 -3.22
C VAL A 12 9.76 -0.25 -4.60
N GLN A 13 9.48 -0.93 -5.72
CA GLN A 13 9.58 -0.30 -7.04
C GLN A 13 8.28 0.39 -7.45
N TRP A 14 8.20 1.68 -7.12
CA TRP A 14 7.29 2.60 -7.82
C TRP A 14 7.69 2.64 -9.30
N PRO A 15 6.74 2.54 -10.25
CA PRO A 15 6.99 2.82 -11.65
C PRO A 15 7.75 4.15 -11.80
N ALA A 16 8.83 4.17 -12.59
CA ALA A 16 9.65 5.39 -12.75
C ALA A 16 8.85 6.63 -13.20
N ARG A 17 7.69 6.42 -13.84
CA ARG A 17 6.74 7.48 -14.21
C ARG A 17 5.99 8.12 -13.03
N LEU A 18 5.96 7.45 -11.88
CA LEU A 18 5.30 7.88 -10.64
C LEU A 18 6.30 8.43 -9.61
N VAL A 19 7.60 8.31 -9.87
CA VAL A 19 8.65 8.91 -9.05
C VAL A 19 9.01 10.26 -9.66
N ILE A 20 8.43 11.33 -9.11
CA ILE A 20 8.80 12.70 -9.47
C ILE A 20 9.96 13.10 -8.56
N PHE A 21 11.16 13.24 -9.14
CA PHE A 21 12.29 13.84 -8.44
C PHE A 21 12.14 15.36 -8.45
N GLU A 22 12.35 16.02 -7.31
CA GLU A 22 12.32 17.49 -7.24
C GLU A 22 13.29 18.08 -8.28
N GLY A 23 12.74 18.74 -9.31
CA GLY A 23 13.51 19.44 -10.34
C GLY A 23 13.39 18.92 -11.78
N GLU A 24 12.68 17.82 -12.05
CA GLU A 24 12.47 17.30 -13.41
C GLU A 24 11.00 17.38 -13.85
N GLU A 25 10.74 17.99 -15.02
CA GLU A 25 9.41 17.94 -15.65
C GLU A 25 9.15 16.57 -16.30
N PRO A 26 7.93 16.00 -16.15
CA PRO A 26 7.64 14.65 -16.60
C PRO A 26 7.61 14.54 -18.13
N GLN A 27 8.56 13.79 -18.71
CA GLN A 27 8.55 13.44 -20.14
C GLN A 27 7.82 12.12 -20.40
N PHE A 28 6.57 12.22 -20.89
CA PHE A 28 5.81 11.07 -21.37
C PHE A 28 6.18 10.74 -22.82
N GLN A 29 6.93 9.65 -23.05
CA GLN A 29 7.11 9.08 -24.39
C GLN A 29 6.30 7.77 -24.53
N GLN A 30 5.16 7.86 -25.21
CA GLN A 30 4.44 6.67 -25.68
C GLN A 30 5.14 6.10 -26.92
N LYS A 31 5.69 4.89 -26.82
CA LYS A 31 6.04 4.08 -28.00
C LYS A 31 5.02 2.96 -28.18
N LYS A 32 4.13 3.13 -29.17
CA LYS A 32 3.29 2.05 -29.72
C LYS A 32 4.18 0.97 -30.33
N LYS A 33 4.03 -0.28 -29.88
CA LYS A 33 4.47 -1.45 -30.63
C LYS A 33 3.25 -2.27 -31.02
N GLU A 34 3.02 -2.39 -32.32
CA GLU A 34 2.10 -3.37 -32.89
C GLU A 34 2.67 -4.78 -32.72
N MET A 35 1.85 -5.74 -32.28
CA MET A 35 2.17 -7.17 -32.41
C MET A 35 1.01 -7.96 -33.02
N LYS A 36 1.39 -8.78 -34.00
CA LYS A 36 0.55 -9.58 -34.90
C LYS A 36 -0.10 -10.76 -34.17
N LYS A 37 -1.40 -10.94 -34.37
CA LYS A 37 -2.18 -12.15 -33.98
C LYS A 37 -1.64 -13.41 -34.66
N LYS A 38 -1.43 -14.47 -33.88
CA LYS A 38 -1.48 -15.87 -34.35
C LYS A 38 -2.62 -16.59 -33.62
N GLN A 39 -3.60 -17.06 -34.40
CA GLN A 39 -4.68 -17.94 -33.95
C GLN A 39 -4.23 -19.40 -34.00
N THR A 40 -4.64 -20.19 -33.01
CA THR A 40 -4.75 -21.65 -33.07
C THR A 40 -6.00 -22.11 -32.32
N PRO A 41 -6.55 -23.30 -32.65
CA PRO A 41 -7.99 -23.50 -32.81
C PRO A 41 -8.75 -23.93 -31.55
N PHE A 42 -10.04 -23.56 -31.58
CA PHE A 42 -11.13 -23.89 -30.68
C PHE A 42 -11.39 -25.40 -30.62
N VAL A 43 -11.47 -25.97 -29.41
CA VAL A 43 -12.07 -27.29 -29.15
C VAL A 43 -13.19 -27.10 -28.15
N GLU A 44 -14.40 -27.31 -28.63
CA GLU A 44 -15.68 -27.26 -27.92
C GLU A 44 -15.77 -28.43 -26.93
N ARG A 45 -16.13 -28.15 -25.67
CA ARG A 45 -16.60 -29.15 -24.71
C ARG A 45 -17.80 -28.58 -23.94
N ASP A 46 -18.84 -29.39 -23.86
CA ASP A 46 -20.14 -29.11 -23.25
C ASP A 46 -20.07 -28.63 -21.78
N PRO A 47 -21.06 -27.84 -21.32
CA PRO A 47 -20.98 -27.10 -20.07
C PRO A 47 -21.32 -27.97 -18.85
N PRO A 48 -20.58 -27.85 -17.72
CA PRO A 48 -21.09 -28.30 -16.44
C PRO A 48 -21.84 -27.17 -15.74
N LYS A 49 -23.11 -27.47 -15.41
CA LYS A 49 -23.95 -26.96 -14.33
C LYS A 49 -23.47 -25.69 -13.61
N VAL A 50 -24.28 -24.64 -13.81
CA VAL A 50 -24.34 -23.41 -13.02
C VAL A 50 -24.29 -23.75 -11.54
N THR A 51 -23.11 -23.57 -10.96
CA THR A 51 -22.93 -23.31 -9.54
C THR A 51 -22.71 -21.81 -9.51
N VAL A 52 -23.61 -21.06 -8.88
CA VAL A 52 -23.46 -19.60 -8.76
C VAL A 52 -22.21 -19.37 -7.92
N ALA A 53 -21.08 -19.13 -8.59
CA ALA A 53 -19.87 -18.64 -7.96
C ALA A 53 -20.21 -17.29 -7.32
N PRO A 54 -19.64 -16.96 -6.14
CA PRO A 54 -19.70 -15.59 -5.66
C PRO A 54 -19.21 -14.69 -6.80
N SER A 55 -19.99 -13.66 -7.12
CA SER A 55 -19.67 -12.70 -8.17
C SER A 55 -18.37 -12.01 -7.77
N ILE A 56 -17.23 -12.51 -8.24
CA ILE A 56 -15.94 -11.86 -8.08
C ILE A 56 -16.04 -10.56 -8.87
N CYS A 57 -16.25 -9.46 -8.17
CA CYS A 57 -16.17 -8.15 -8.76
C CYS A 57 -14.68 -7.77 -8.76
N PRO A 58 -14.03 -7.57 -9.94
CA PRO A 58 -12.62 -7.20 -9.97
C PRO A 58 -12.40 -5.80 -9.39
N LEU A 59 -11.23 -5.55 -8.80
CA LEU A 59 -10.87 -4.24 -8.22
C LEU A 59 -10.50 -3.20 -9.28
N VAL A 60 -10.03 -3.64 -10.43
CA VAL A 60 -9.60 -2.79 -11.56
C VAL A 60 -10.11 -3.38 -12.87
N SER A 61 -10.15 -2.57 -13.92
CA SER A 61 -10.57 -3.00 -15.27
C SER A 61 -9.59 -3.98 -15.93
N GLU A 62 -10.06 -4.79 -16.89
CA GLU A 62 -9.22 -5.71 -17.67
C GLU A 62 -8.01 -5.02 -18.32
N SER A 63 -8.19 -3.78 -18.80
CA SER A 63 -7.09 -3.02 -19.40
C SER A 63 -5.96 -2.69 -18.43
N ILE A 64 -6.25 -2.64 -17.13
CA ILE A 64 -5.25 -2.37 -16.09
C ILE A 64 -4.59 -3.68 -15.63
N LEU A 65 -5.35 -4.78 -15.57
CA LEU A 65 -4.82 -6.11 -15.23
C LEU A 65 -3.63 -6.51 -16.10
N ASP A 66 -3.73 -6.27 -17.41
CA ASP A 66 -2.65 -6.56 -18.37
C ASP A 66 -1.37 -5.73 -18.15
N THR A 67 -1.43 -4.72 -17.29
CA THR A 67 -0.31 -3.80 -17.00
C THR A 67 0.32 -4.01 -15.63
N LEU A 68 -0.30 -4.84 -14.77
CA LEU A 68 0.20 -5.14 -13.44
C LEU A 68 1.45 -6.02 -13.51
N THR A 69 2.36 -5.85 -12.55
CA THR A 69 3.44 -6.81 -12.33
C THR A 69 2.87 -8.06 -11.66
N ASP A 70 3.58 -9.18 -11.74
CA ASP A 70 3.16 -10.46 -11.14
C ASP A 70 2.78 -10.31 -9.66
N ASP A 71 3.58 -9.58 -8.88
CA ASP A 71 3.31 -9.33 -7.44
C ASP A 71 2.02 -8.54 -7.20
N VAL A 72 1.73 -7.56 -8.05
CA VAL A 72 0.54 -6.71 -7.92
C VAL A 72 -0.70 -7.44 -8.43
N LEU A 73 -0.54 -8.32 -9.41
CA LEU A 73 -1.58 -9.23 -9.86
C LEU A 73 -1.95 -10.23 -8.77
N GLU A 74 -0.97 -10.84 -8.10
CA GLU A 74 -1.21 -11.74 -6.96
C GLU A 74 -1.93 -10.99 -5.82
N LEU A 75 -1.53 -9.75 -5.55
CA LEU A 75 -2.23 -8.91 -4.57
C LEU A 75 -3.67 -8.59 -5.00
N HIS A 76 -3.90 -8.22 -6.26
CA HIS A 76 -5.25 -8.01 -6.81
C HIS A 76 -6.11 -9.27 -6.63
N GLU A 77 -5.56 -10.43 -7.00
CA GLU A 77 -6.23 -11.71 -6.88
C GLU A 77 -6.56 -12.04 -5.42
N ALA A 78 -5.65 -11.80 -4.49
CA ALA A 78 -5.90 -12.01 -3.07
C ALA A 78 -7.01 -11.09 -2.54
N LEU A 79 -7.04 -9.84 -2.98
CA LEU A 79 -7.99 -8.82 -2.50
C LEU A 79 -9.37 -8.92 -3.14
N GLN A 80 -9.51 -9.40 -4.39
CA GLN A 80 -10.82 -9.56 -5.03
C GLN A 80 -11.69 -10.65 -4.40
N TRP A 81 -11.09 -11.60 -3.67
CA TRP A 81 -11.82 -12.64 -2.93
C TRP A 81 -12.34 -12.16 -1.58
N PHE A 82 -11.88 -11.00 -1.09
CA PHE A 82 -12.52 -10.37 0.05
C PHE A 82 -13.87 -9.81 -0.40
N GLU A 83 -14.96 -10.19 0.30
CA GLU A 83 -16.30 -9.62 0.11
C GLU A 83 -16.30 -8.13 0.50
N LEU A 84 -15.78 -7.29 -0.39
CA LEU A 84 -15.62 -5.86 -0.21
C LEU A 84 -16.90 -5.08 -0.56
N GLU A 85 -17.98 -5.75 -1.00
CA GLU A 85 -19.21 -5.08 -1.44
C GLU A 85 -19.84 -4.20 -0.36
N ASN A 86 -19.49 -4.37 0.92
CA ASN A 86 -19.83 -3.43 2.01
C ASN A 86 -18.77 -3.35 3.13
N CYS A 87 -17.61 -4.00 2.97
CA CYS A 87 -16.67 -4.22 4.07
C CYS A 87 -15.45 -3.31 3.93
N LYS A 88 -15.39 -2.31 4.81
CA LYS A 88 -14.17 -1.60 5.16
C LYS A 88 -13.17 -2.57 5.78
N PHE A 89 -11.98 -2.69 5.20
CA PHE A 89 -10.87 -3.41 5.80
C PHE A 89 -10.28 -2.57 6.93
N SER A 90 -10.42 -3.03 8.17
CA SER A 90 -9.83 -2.35 9.33
C SER A 90 -8.49 -2.98 9.65
N VAL A 91 -7.41 -2.22 9.47
CA VAL A 91 -6.09 -2.58 9.96
C VAL A 91 -5.93 -2.05 11.36
N HIS A 92 -5.68 -2.96 12.30
CA HIS A 92 -5.34 -2.56 13.65
C HIS A 92 -3.96 -1.91 13.65
N LEU A 93 -3.90 -0.63 14.01
CA LEU A 93 -2.63 0.09 14.13
C LEU A 93 -2.11 -0.16 15.54
N SER A 94 -1.19 -1.11 15.66
CA SER A 94 -0.62 -1.50 16.96
C SER A 94 0.07 -0.31 17.65
N THR A 95 -0.14 -0.20 18.97
CA THR A 95 0.56 0.75 19.83
C THR A 95 2.06 0.56 19.81
N ASP A 96 2.54 -0.65 19.52
CA ASP A 96 3.97 -0.98 19.48
C ASP A 96 4.65 -0.45 18.21
N VAL A 97 3.88 -0.36 17.11
CA VAL A 97 4.38 0.18 15.85
C VAL A 97 4.45 1.69 15.92
N PHE A 98 3.36 2.35 16.32
CA PHE A 98 3.21 3.80 16.20
C PHE A 98 3.32 4.57 17.52
N CYS A 99 3.62 3.89 18.63
CA CYS A 99 3.74 4.51 19.95
C CYS A 99 2.49 5.28 20.39
N PHE A 100 1.28 4.75 20.16
CA PHE A 100 0.07 5.38 20.67
C PHE A 100 0.02 5.38 22.20
N GLN A 101 -0.82 6.25 22.76
CA GLN A 101 -1.23 6.14 24.16
C GLN A 101 -2.26 5.01 24.27
N GLU A 102 -2.17 4.20 25.32
CA GLU A 102 -2.89 2.93 25.51
C GLU A 102 -4.43 3.05 25.43
N ASP A 103 -4.97 4.27 25.53
CA ASP A 103 -6.41 4.54 25.65
C ASP A 103 -7.10 4.92 24.33
N ARG A 104 -6.44 4.79 23.17
CA ARG A 104 -7.07 5.09 21.86
C ARG A 104 -6.87 3.97 20.85
N PRO A 105 -7.93 3.22 20.48
CA PRO A 105 -7.85 2.34 19.32
C PRO A 105 -7.72 3.21 18.07
N PHE A 106 -6.57 3.14 17.41
CA PHE A 106 -6.39 3.66 16.07
C PHE A 106 -6.50 2.50 15.08
N GLY A 107 -7.30 2.68 14.05
CA GLY A 107 -7.39 1.77 12.92
C GLY A 107 -7.22 2.54 11.63
N ALA A 108 -6.46 1.99 10.69
CA ALA A 108 -6.57 2.42 9.31
C ALA A 108 -7.77 1.68 8.72
N THR A 109 -8.68 2.43 8.12
CA THR A 109 -9.78 1.84 7.37
C THR A 109 -9.44 1.97 5.90
N ILE A 110 -9.46 0.86 5.19
CA ILE A 110 -9.25 0.81 3.76
C ILE A 110 -10.56 0.34 3.11
N ASP A 111 -11.11 1.12 2.19
CA ASP A 111 -12.24 0.70 1.37
C ASP A 111 -11.83 0.20 -0.02
N ARG A 112 -12.83 -0.28 -0.76
CA ARG A 112 -12.62 -0.85 -2.09
C ARG A 112 -12.10 0.19 -3.09
N ASP A 113 -12.55 1.44 -2.98
CA ASP A 113 -12.17 2.51 -3.90
C ASP A 113 -10.72 2.92 -3.65
N GLU A 114 -10.27 2.94 -2.39
CA GLU A 114 -8.87 3.15 -2.02
C GLU A 114 -7.96 2.03 -2.54
N LEU A 115 -8.38 0.76 -2.45
CA LEU A 115 -7.63 -0.36 -3.03
C LEU A 115 -7.60 -0.30 -4.56
N SER A 116 -8.72 0.06 -5.19
CA SER A 116 -8.81 0.24 -6.63
C SER A 116 -7.80 1.30 -7.08
N ARG A 117 -7.89 2.52 -6.53
CA ARG A 117 -6.96 3.62 -6.82
C ARG A 117 -5.49 3.22 -6.62
N PHE A 118 -5.18 2.52 -5.52
CA PHE A 118 -3.85 2.00 -5.28
C PHE A 118 -3.36 1.08 -6.41
N LEU A 119 -4.19 0.12 -6.84
CA LEU A 119 -3.86 -0.81 -7.91
C LEU A 119 -3.79 -0.14 -9.30
N GLU A 120 -4.53 0.95 -9.49
CA GLU A 120 -4.46 1.78 -10.70
C GLU A 120 -3.20 2.68 -10.74
N GLY A 121 -2.48 2.79 -9.62
CA GLY A 121 -1.25 3.56 -9.49
C GLY A 121 -1.46 5.04 -9.15
N ASP A 122 -2.59 5.37 -8.52
CA ASP A 122 -2.83 6.70 -7.97
C ASP A 122 -1.90 7.01 -6.78
N SER A 123 -1.91 8.28 -6.34
CA SER A 123 -1.28 8.72 -5.10
C SER A 123 -1.74 7.88 -3.91
N LEU A 124 -0.80 7.52 -3.04
CA LEU A 124 -1.10 6.72 -1.86
C LEU A 124 -1.90 7.48 -0.81
N GLU A 125 -3.00 6.87 -0.40
CA GLU A 125 -3.73 7.28 0.79
C GLU A 125 -2.99 6.92 2.07
N ILE A 126 -3.17 7.76 3.10
CA ILE A 126 -2.53 7.58 4.42
C ILE A 126 -2.85 6.21 5.03
N CYS A 127 -4.06 5.68 4.82
CA CYS A 127 -4.46 4.36 5.33
C CYS A 127 -3.63 3.21 4.72
N ILE A 128 -3.28 3.29 3.44
CA ILE A 128 -2.42 2.32 2.74
C ILE A 128 -0.99 2.43 3.28
N ILE A 129 -0.47 3.65 3.44
CA ILE A 129 0.87 3.89 4.02
C ILE A 129 0.97 3.31 5.44
N GLN A 130 -0.02 3.59 6.29
CA GLN A 130 -0.08 3.06 7.65
C GLN A 130 -0.09 1.53 7.67
N THR A 131 -0.88 0.92 6.79
CA THR A 131 -0.98 -0.53 6.67
C THR A 131 0.36 -1.14 6.26
N PHE A 132 1.00 -0.57 5.23
CA PHE A 132 2.33 -1.00 4.79
C PHE A 132 3.36 -0.90 5.93
N MET A 133 3.34 0.17 6.72
CA MET A 133 4.27 0.34 7.83
C MET A 133 4.09 -0.70 8.94
N VAL A 134 2.85 -1.14 9.21
CA VAL A 134 2.59 -2.25 10.14
C VAL A 134 3.20 -3.54 9.61
N CYS A 135 2.89 -3.91 8.36
CA CYS A 135 3.44 -5.11 7.72
C CYS A 135 4.98 -5.08 7.66
N LEU A 136 5.55 -3.91 7.35
CA LEU A 136 7.00 -3.71 7.33
C LEU A 136 7.61 -3.89 8.72
N LYS A 137 6.98 -3.36 9.78
CA LYS A 137 7.47 -3.53 11.15
C LYS A 137 7.46 -5.00 11.57
N GLU A 138 6.38 -5.71 11.30
CA GLU A 138 6.29 -7.15 11.56
C GLU A 138 7.41 -7.90 10.83
N LYS A 139 7.62 -7.58 9.56
CA LYS A 139 8.69 -8.21 8.78
C LYS A 139 10.09 -7.89 9.29
N LEU A 140 10.34 -6.66 9.73
CA LEU A 140 11.62 -6.27 10.32
C LEU A 140 11.89 -7.02 11.63
N VAL A 141 10.86 -7.21 12.47
CA VAL A 141 10.99 -8.01 13.70
C VAL A 141 11.35 -9.46 13.39
N GLU A 142 10.72 -10.08 12.38
CA GLU A 142 11.10 -11.43 11.91
C GLU A 142 12.57 -11.51 11.46
N LEU A 143 13.10 -10.42 10.91
CA LEU A 143 14.50 -10.31 10.49
C LEU A 143 15.45 -9.90 11.63
N GLY A 144 14.97 -9.84 12.88
CA GLY A 144 15.76 -9.44 14.05
C GLY A 144 16.06 -7.93 14.12
N ARG A 145 15.31 -7.10 13.39
CA ARG A 145 15.45 -5.65 13.32
C ARG A 145 14.35 -4.95 14.11
N ASP A 146 14.51 -4.87 15.43
CA ASP A 146 13.64 -4.05 16.28
C ASP A 146 14.21 -2.63 16.52
N ASP A 147 15.40 -2.33 16.02
CA ASP A 147 16.08 -1.03 16.17
C ASP A 147 15.47 0.09 15.29
N ILE A 148 14.44 -0.20 14.50
CA ILE A 148 13.75 0.78 13.65
C ILE A 148 12.39 1.13 14.27
N GLY A 149 12.19 2.43 14.50
CA GLY A 149 10.95 3.04 14.98
C GLY A 149 10.12 3.67 13.86
N PHE A 150 8.82 3.82 14.10
CA PHE A 150 7.87 4.35 13.12
C PHE A 150 6.96 5.39 13.78
N LEU A 151 6.78 6.54 13.14
CA LEU A 151 5.81 7.55 13.55
C LEU A 151 4.54 7.44 12.71
N CYS A 152 3.39 7.68 13.34
CA CYS A 152 2.09 7.60 12.70
C CYS A 152 1.96 8.72 11.64
N PRO A 153 1.79 8.38 10.35
CA PRO A 153 1.61 9.35 9.27
C PRO A 153 0.44 10.30 9.54
N HIS A 154 -0.71 9.75 9.94
CA HIS A 154 -1.92 10.53 10.20
C HIS A 154 -1.71 11.57 11.31
N LEU A 155 -1.12 11.16 12.45
CA LEU A 155 -0.91 12.07 13.59
C LEU A 155 0.21 13.08 13.35
N CYS A 156 1.05 12.87 12.34
CA CYS A 156 2.12 13.78 11.95
C CYS A 156 1.79 14.59 10.70
N SER A 157 0.60 14.41 10.10
CA SER A 157 0.22 15.11 8.88
C SER A 157 0.02 16.59 9.13
N SER A 158 0.23 17.40 8.08
CA SER A 158 0.01 18.85 8.18
C SER A 158 -1.45 19.19 8.51
N GLU A 159 -2.39 18.40 8.01
CA GLU A 159 -3.82 18.53 8.26
C GLU A 159 -4.16 18.25 9.74
N HIS A 160 -3.65 17.15 10.29
CA HIS A 160 -3.89 16.80 11.68
C HIS A 160 -3.24 17.83 12.62
N TYR A 161 -2.05 18.34 12.27
CA TYR A 161 -1.41 19.42 13.03
C TYR A 161 -2.22 20.72 13.01
N LYS A 162 -2.82 21.08 11.86
CA LYS A 162 -3.70 22.25 11.76
C LYS A 162 -4.97 22.07 12.61
N LEU A 163 -5.52 20.86 12.66
CA LEU A 163 -6.74 20.53 13.40
C LEU A 163 -6.50 20.42 14.92
N ASP A 164 -5.47 19.67 15.34
CA ASP A 164 -5.11 19.44 16.73
C ASP A 164 -3.59 19.49 16.93
N LYS A 165 -3.07 20.71 16.93
CA LYS A 165 -1.67 21.01 17.24
C LYS A 165 -1.23 20.43 18.59
N LYS A 166 -2.08 20.50 19.62
CA LYS A 166 -1.72 20.04 20.97
C LYS A 166 -1.62 18.53 21.02
N GLY A 167 -2.57 17.82 20.42
CA GLY A 167 -2.54 16.37 20.26
C GLY A 167 -1.33 15.90 19.48
N THR A 168 -1.04 16.52 18.33
CA THR A 168 0.14 16.24 17.51
C THR A 168 1.44 16.38 18.32
N MET A 169 1.62 17.50 19.02
CA MET A 169 2.83 17.73 19.82
C MET A 169 2.93 16.79 21.02
N THR A 170 1.80 16.39 21.60
CA THR A 170 1.76 15.41 22.70
C THR A 170 2.16 14.03 22.20
N TYR A 171 1.63 13.63 21.05
CA TYR A 171 1.97 12.39 20.36
C TYR A 171 3.46 12.35 20.03
N LEU A 172 3.99 13.35 19.34
CA LEU A 172 5.40 13.41 18.94
C LEU A 172 6.35 13.29 20.13
N LYS A 173 6.09 14.02 21.22
CA LYS A 173 6.92 13.93 22.44
C LYS A 173 6.93 12.51 23.00
N HIS A 174 5.75 11.90 23.13
CA HIS A 174 5.60 10.55 23.67
C HIS A 174 6.28 9.51 22.76
N ALA A 175 6.04 9.59 21.45
CA ALA A 175 6.61 8.67 20.48
C ALA A 175 8.15 8.77 20.39
N LEU A 176 8.70 9.98 20.47
CA LEU A 176 10.15 10.18 20.50
C LEU A 176 10.80 9.65 21.79
N ILE A 177 10.14 9.81 22.94
CA ILE A 177 10.62 9.22 24.20
C ILE A 177 10.61 7.69 24.11
N LYS A 178 9.51 7.09 23.63
CA LYS A 178 9.40 5.63 23.44
C LYS A 178 10.40 5.09 22.40
N SER A 179 10.78 5.92 21.43
CA SER A 179 11.70 5.53 20.35
C SER A 179 13.15 5.91 20.63
N PHE A 180 13.50 6.36 21.83
CA PHE A 180 14.83 6.88 22.15
C PHE A 180 15.97 5.87 21.92
N GLU A 181 15.69 4.58 22.10
CA GLU A 181 16.66 3.49 21.90
C GLU A 181 16.71 2.99 20.45
N LYS A 182 15.83 3.50 19.56
CA LYS A 182 15.81 3.10 18.15
C LYS A 182 16.98 3.78 17.41
N SER A 183 17.62 3.04 16.52
CA SER A 183 18.73 3.55 15.68
C SER A 183 18.22 4.49 14.60
N PHE A 184 17.03 4.23 14.06
CA PHE A 184 16.38 5.06 13.03
C PHE A 184 14.89 5.18 13.34
N ILE A 185 14.32 6.35 13.03
CA ILE A 185 12.89 6.60 13.11
C ILE A 185 12.40 7.01 11.74
N PHE A 186 11.44 6.27 11.20
CA PHE A 186 10.79 6.61 9.94
C PHE A 186 9.56 7.48 10.18
N LEU A 187 9.49 8.60 9.46
CA LEU A 187 8.36 9.51 9.45
C LEU A 187 8.01 9.81 7.97
N PRO A 188 6.93 9.25 7.43
CA PRO A 188 6.46 9.67 6.12
C PRO A 188 5.89 11.07 6.22
N TYR A 189 6.36 11.94 5.33
CA TYR A 189 5.83 13.27 5.15
C TYR A 189 4.70 13.22 4.11
N HIS A 190 3.56 13.82 4.44
CA HIS A 190 2.39 13.91 3.57
C HIS A 190 2.01 15.39 3.42
N GLU A 191 2.28 15.95 2.23
CA GLU A 191 1.70 17.22 1.80
C GLU A 191 0.28 16.95 1.35
N GLY A 192 -0.70 17.43 2.12
CA GLY A 192 -2.11 17.45 1.71
C GLY A 192 -2.40 18.74 0.94
#